data_AF-A0A8K0C6N4-F1
#
_entry.id   AF-A0A8K0C6N4-F1
#
_cell.length_a   1.000
_cell.length_b   1.000
_cell.length_c   1.000
_cell.angle_alpha   90.00
_cell.angle_beta   90.00
_cell.angle_gamma   90.00
#
_symmetry.space_group_name_H-M   'P 1'
#
loop_
_entity.id
_entity.type
_entity.pdbx_description
1 polymer ?
#
loop_
_entity_poly.entity_id
_entity_poly.type
_entity_poly.pdbx_seq_one_letter_code
_entity_poly.pdbx_strand_id
1 'polypeptide(L)'
;MLEKSLKILFDTSDVSLVRKYVLRQFTKLLSGRISLQDLTFAKEYRGASNYRPGACVPVLELTRKWLTVDKRSEPRHGERVPYVIVNGPPGLPLIKLVRSPRELLSDSSLFPNVTYYITRAIIPPLNRCFTLIGADLNVWFNNMPRKQIHFLNNVTPDSTNKKGAISHYFATTNCVACNKKSQQGLCAECSNSPQETVTVLQNKIRLWERSFHEISRICDSCAGHPTNMQCISLDCPVLYHLAKANKDLQQITYVKQVTSTALNIEL
;
A
#
# COMPACT_ATOMS: atom_id res chain seq x y z
N MET A 1 11.37 -9.98 -7.23
CA MET A 1 11.51 -10.91 -6.09
C MET A 1 12.11 -12.25 -6.51
N LEU A 2 11.52 -12.97 -7.47
CA LEU A 2 12.04 -14.24 -7.99
C LEU A 2 13.53 -14.19 -8.38
N GLU A 3 13.90 -13.25 -9.24
CA GLU A 3 15.29 -13.08 -9.70
C GLU A 3 16.27 -12.96 -8.53
N LYS A 4 15.98 -12.09 -7.55
CA LYS A 4 16.88 -11.91 -6.39
C LYS A 4 16.95 -13.15 -5.51
N SER A 5 15.85 -13.89 -5.36
CA SER A 5 15.86 -15.16 -4.63
C SER A 5 16.72 -16.21 -5.33
N LEU A 6 16.66 -16.29 -6.67
CA LEU A 6 17.50 -17.20 -7.46
C LEU A 6 18.97 -16.79 -7.42
N LYS A 7 19.27 -15.49 -7.52
CA LYS A 7 20.65 -14.99 -7.36
C LYS A 7 21.23 -15.38 -5.99
N ILE A 8 20.50 -15.14 -4.89
CA ILE A 8 20.96 -15.57 -3.56
C ILE A 8 21.21 -17.08 -3.53
N LEU A 9 20.28 -17.88 -4.08
CA LEU A 9 20.44 -19.34 -4.11
C LEU A 9 21.69 -19.76 -4.89
N PHE A 10 21.93 -19.23 -6.09
CA PHE A 10 23.06 -19.64 -6.92
C PHE A 10 24.40 -19.06 -6.44
N ASP A 11 24.39 -17.86 -5.87
CA ASP A 11 25.61 -17.22 -5.35
C ASP A 11 26.08 -17.88 -4.04
N THR A 12 25.16 -18.29 -3.16
CA THR A 12 25.50 -18.77 -1.81
C THR A 12 25.16 -20.23 -1.53
N SER A 13 24.36 -20.87 -2.39
CA SER A 13 23.80 -22.22 -2.17
C SER A 13 23.05 -22.39 -0.84
N ASP A 14 22.61 -21.29 -0.21
CA ASP A 14 21.98 -21.31 1.12
C ASP A 14 20.50 -20.89 1.05
N VAL A 15 19.63 -21.88 1.24
CA VAL A 15 18.16 -21.71 1.27
C VAL A 15 17.71 -20.87 2.48
N SER A 16 18.47 -20.84 3.57
CA SER A 16 18.16 -20.04 4.76
C SER A 16 18.24 -18.55 4.48
N LEU A 17 19.23 -18.12 3.67
CA LEU A 17 19.34 -16.73 3.21
C LEU A 17 18.19 -16.34 2.28
N VAL A 18 17.79 -17.25 1.39
CA VAL A 18 16.59 -17.07 0.55
C VAL A 18 15.35 -16.90 1.43
N ARG A 19 15.14 -17.79 2.40
CA ARG A 19 14.02 -17.71 3.35
C ARG A 19 14.01 -16.38 4.10
N LYS A 20 15.15 -15.95 4.64
CA LYS A 20 15.29 -14.65 5.32
C LYS A 20 14.92 -13.48 4.41
N TYR A 21 15.39 -13.50 3.16
CA TYR A 21 15.04 -12.48 2.16
C TYR A 21 13.54 -12.49 1.86
N VAL A 22 12.96 -13.65 1.58
CA VAL A 22 11.54 -13.81 1.22
C VAL A 22 10.63 -13.35 2.34
N LEU A 23 10.88 -13.80 3.57
CA LEU A 23 10.11 -13.38 4.74
C LEU A 23 10.21 -11.87 4.95
N ARG A 24 11.39 -11.27 4.77
CA ARG A 24 11.52 -9.80 4.85
C ARG A 24 10.67 -9.09 3.80
N GLN A 25 10.55 -9.60 2.57
CA GLN A 25 9.68 -9.01 1.56
C GLN A 25 8.19 -9.17 1.91
N PHE A 26 7.78 -10.33 2.43
CA PHE A 26 6.41 -10.54 2.92
C PHE A 26 6.07 -9.57 4.07
N THR A 27 7.01 -9.34 5.01
CA THR A 27 6.80 -8.33 6.07
C THR A 27 6.65 -6.92 5.49
N LYS A 28 7.46 -6.55 4.48
CA LYS A 28 7.33 -5.24 3.80
C LYS A 28 5.96 -5.07 3.16
N LEU A 29 5.50 -6.10 2.44
CA LEU A 29 4.18 -6.17 1.80
C LEU A 29 3.05 -6.03 2.82
N LEU A 30 3.06 -6.85 3.87
CA LEU A 30 2.04 -6.82 4.93
C LEU A 30 2.02 -5.49 5.68
N SER A 31 3.16 -4.80 5.74
CA SER A 31 3.26 -3.47 6.34
C SER A 31 2.87 -2.30 5.42
N GLY A 32 2.45 -2.58 4.18
CA GLY A 32 2.11 -1.55 3.19
C GLY A 32 3.30 -0.64 2.81
N ARG A 33 4.54 -1.12 2.98
CA ARG A 33 5.76 -0.35 2.65
C ARG A 33 6.24 -0.53 1.21
N ILE A 34 5.56 -1.35 0.41
CA ILE A 34 5.90 -1.56 -1.00
C ILE A 34 5.34 -0.43 -1.87
N SER A 35 5.98 -0.15 -2.99
CA SER A 35 5.43 0.78 -3.99
C SER A 35 4.17 0.17 -4.61
N LEU A 36 3.15 1.01 -4.84
CA LEU A 36 1.95 0.59 -5.57
C LEU A 36 2.26 0.25 -7.04
N GLN A 37 3.32 0.81 -7.59
CA GLN A 37 3.79 0.48 -8.95
C GLN A 37 4.09 -1.02 -9.06
N ASP A 38 4.77 -1.60 -8.07
CA ASP A 38 5.11 -3.03 -8.03
C ASP A 38 3.89 -3.95 -7.90
N LEU A 39 2.74 -3.41 -7.49
CA LEU A 39 1.46 -4.12 -7.35
C LEU A 39 0.55 -3.93 -8.57
N THR A 40 0.96 -3.14 -9.55
CA THR A 40 0.14 -2.84 -10.72
C THR A 40 0.32 -3.92 -11.78
N PHE A 41 -0.78 -4.59 -12.13
CA PHE A 41 -0.84 -5.46 -13.30
C PHE A 41 -1.20 -4.65 -14.54
N ALA A 42 -0.83 -5.13 -15.72
CA ALA A 42 -1.27 -4.56 -16.98
C ALA A 42 -1.71 -5.65 -17.95
N LYS A 43 -2.95 -5.58 -18.43
CA LYS A 43 -3.53 -6.57 -19.35
C LYS A 43 -4.07 -5.88 -20.59
N GLU A 44 -3.89 -6.54 -21.73
CA GLU A 44 -4.36 -6.06 -23.03
C GLU A 44 -5.89 -5.96 -23.09
N TYR A 45 -6.40 -4.85 -23.61
CA TYR A 45 -7.79 -4.66 -23.98
C TYR A 45 -8.04 -5.10 -25.42
N ARG A 46 -8.87 -6.11 -25.61
CA ARG A 46 -9.19 -6.67 -26.92
C ARG A 46 -10.41 -6.03 -27.59
N GLY A 47 -10.99 -4.96 -27.04
CA GLY A 47 -12.27 -4.40 -27.53
C GLY A 47 -13.48 -5.12 -26.95
N ALA A 48 -14.56 -4.37 -26.66
CA ALA A 48 -15.72 -4.88 -25.94
C ALA A 48 -16.41 -6.06 -26.65
N SER A 49 -16.48 -6.01 -27.99
CA SER A 49 -17.11 -7.03 -28.84
C SER A 49 -16.35 -8.36 -28.89
N ASN A 50 -15.04 -8.36 -28.62
CA ASN A 50 -14.19 -9.54 -28.74
C ASN A 50 -14.15 -10.40 -27.46
N TYR A 51 -14.88 -10.00 -26.42
CA TYR A 51 -15.05 -10.80 -25.22
C TYR A 51 -16.34 -11.60 -25.26
N ARG A 52 -16.28 -12.85 -24.76
CA ARG A 52 -17.48 -13.68 -24.61
C ARG A 52 -18.48 -13.00 -23.65
N PRO A 53 -19.79 -13.14 -23.88
CA PRO A 53 -20.80 -12.71 -22.92
C PRO A 53 -20.51 -13.27 -21.52
N GLY A 54 -20.52 -12.41 -20.50
CA GLY A 54 -20.20 -12.81 -19.12
C GLY A 54 -18.70 -12.94 -18.79
N ALA A 55 -17.78 -12.62 -19.71
CA ALA A 55 -16.35 -12.69 -19.42
C ALA A 55 -15.93 -11.82 -18.21
N CYS A 56 -15.28 -12.45 -17.23
CA CYS A 56 -14.74 -11.81 -16.04
C CYS A 56 -13.26 -11.40 -16.25
N VAL A 57 -13.03 -10.38 -17.08
CA VAL A 57 -11.69 -9.85 -17.35
C VAL A 57 -11.52 -8.52 -16.61
N PRO A 58 -10.45 -8.33 -15.80
CA PRO A 58 -10.24 -7.10 -15.02
C PRO A 58 -10.35 -5.82 -15.84
N VAL A 59 -9.71 -5.81 -17.01
CA VAL A 59 -9.71 -4.66 -17.92
C VAL A 59 -11.11 -4.36 -18.43
N LEU A 60 -11.85 -5.38 -18.85
CA LEU A 60 -13.23 -5.22 -19.32
C LEU A 60 -14.15 -4.69 -18.21
N GLU A 61 -13.96 -5.12 -16.97
CA GLU A 61 -14.71 -4.59 -15.82
C GLU A 61 -14.39 -3.11 -15.56
N LEU A 62 -13.12 -2.70 -15.65
CA LEU A 62 -12.74 -1.29 -15.55
C LEU A 62 -13.32 -0.46 -16.70
N THR A 63 -13.20 -0.93 -17.94
CA THR A 63 -13.75 -0.27 -19.11
C THR A 63 -15.25 -0.06 -18.97
N ARG A 64 -16.02 -1.08 -18.54
CA ARG A 64 -17.46 -0.93 -18.29
C ARG A 64 -17.76 0.18 -17.29
N LYS A 65 -16.99 0.29 -16.20
CA LYS A 65 -17.14 1.38 -15.22
C LYS A 65 -16.82 2.74 -15.83
N TRP A 66 -15.73 2.86 -16.59
CA TRP A 66 -15.38 4.12 -17.23
C TRP A 66 -16.43 4.59 -18.23
N LEU A 67 -16.97 3.67 -19.03
CA LEU A 67 -18.02 3.97 -20.00
C LEU A 67 -19.34 4.46 -19.38
N THR A 68 -19.63 4.10 -18.13
CA THR A 68 -20.79 4.68 -17.41
C THR A 68 -20.61 6.14 -17.05
N VAL A 69 -19.37 6.60 -16.92
CA VAL A 69 -19.02 7.99 -16.59
C VAL A 69 -18.77 8.78 -17.87
N ASP A 70 -17.96 8.25 -18.77
CA ASP A 70 -17.60 8.85 -20.05
C ASP A 70 -17.44 7.78 -21.14
N LYS A 71 -18.27 7.89 -22.19
CA LYS A 71 -18.24 6.98 -23.34
C LYS A 71 -16.93 7.06 -24.13
N ARG A 72 -16.18 8.16 -24.05
CA ARG A 72 -14.90 8.34 -24.75
C ARG A 72 -13.71 7.74 -23.99
N SER A 73 -13.93 7.27 -22.77
CA SER A 73 -12.91 6.62 -21.95
C SER A 73 -12.70 5.13 -22.29
N GLU A 74 -13.21 4.64 -23.42
CA GLU A 74 -12.89 3.29 -23.89
C GLU A 74 -11.40 3.18 -24.24
N PRO A 75 -10.67 2.19 -23.70
CA PRO A 75 -9.30 1.91 -24.12
C PRO A 75 -9.24 1.46 -25.58
N ARG A 76 -8.11 1.68 -26.24
CA ARG A 76 -7.92 1.24 -27.62
C ARG A 76 -7.68 -0.27 -27.68
N HIS A 77 -8.00 -0.88 -28.81
CA HIS A 77 -7.66 -2.28 -29.07
C HIS A 77 -6.13 -2.48 -28.97
N GLY A 78 -5.69 -3.48 -28.20
CA GLY A 78 -4.27 -3.76 -27.93
C GLY A 78 -3.67 -2.94 -26.77
N GLU A 79 -4.39 -1.97 -26.22
CA GLU A 79 -3.89 -1.14 -25.13
C GLU A 79 -3.71 -1.98 -23.85
N ARG A 80 -2.56 -1.83 -23.19
CA ARG A 80 -2.30 -2.51 -21.90
C ARG A 80 -2.83 -1.65 -20.76
N VAL A 81 -4.00 -2.01 -20.26
CA VAL A 81 -4.68 -1.25 -19.21
C VAL A 81 -4.17 -1.68 -17.83
N PRO A 82 -3.67 -0.73 -17.02
CA PRO A 82 -3.17 -1.02 -15.68
C PRO A 82 -4.31 -1.19 -14.66
N TYR A 83 -4.16 -2.15 -13.75
CA TYR A 83 -5.11 -2.40 -12.67
C TYR A 83 -4.45 -2.96 -11.42
N VAL A 84 -5.12 -2.76 -10.29
CA VAL A 84 -4.75 -3.28 -8.97
C VAL A 84 -5.94 -4.01 -8.35
N ILE A 85 -5.66 -4.89 -7.40
CA ILE A 85 -6.67 -5.63 -6.65
C ILE A 85 -6.68 -5.11 -5.22
N VAL A 86 -7.82 -4.58 -4.79
CA VAL A 86 -8.00 -4.02 -3.45
C VAL A 86 -8.67 -5.01 -2.50
N ASN A 87 -8.62 -4.71 -1.21
CA ASN A 87 -9.38 -5.42 -0.20
C ASN A 87 -10.88 -5.16 -0.38
N GLY A 88 -11.68 -6.13 0.04
CA GLY A 88 -13.11 -5.96 0.17
C GLY A 88 -13.71 -7.03 1.07
N PRO A 89 -15.04 -7.03 1.22
CA PRO A 89 -15.72 -7.93 2.14
C PRO A 89 -15.49 -9.40 1.76
N PRO A 90 -15.46 -10.31 2.76
CA PRO A 90 -15.30 -11.73 2.51
C PRO A 90 -16.43 -12.25 1.61
N GLY A 91 -16.10 -13.16 0.70
CA GLY A 91 -17.06 -13.73 -0.26
C GLY A 91 -17.31 -12.88 -1.51
N LEU A 92 -16.83 -11.62 -1.57
CA LEU A 92 -16.98 -10.83 -2.79
C LEU A 92 -16.09 -11.38 -3.93
N PRO A 93 -16.62 -11.54 -5.15
CA PRO A 93 -15.82 -11.97 -6.29
C PRO A 93 -14.64 -11.03 -6.56
N LEU A 94 -13.47 -11.60 -6.83
CA LEU A 94 -12.23 -10.85 -7.08
C LEU A 94 -12.38 -9.80 -8.18
N ILE A 95 -13.19 -10.09 -9.21
CA ILE A 95 -13.43 -9.18 -10.33
C ILE A 95 -14.03 -7.84 -9.87
N LYS A 96 -14.84 -7.84 -8.80
CA LYS A 96 -15.42 -6.61 -8.23
C LYS A 96 -14.43 -5.80 -7.40
N LEU A 97 -13.31 -6.41 -7.01
CA LEU A 97 -12.21 -5.78 -6.28
C LEU A 97 -11.15 -5.16 -7.21
N VAL A 98 -11.35 -5.23 -8.52
CA VAL A 98 -10.45 -4.59 -9.49
C VAL A 98 -10.67 -3.08 -9.48
N ARG A 99 -9.56 -2.34 -9.38
CA ARG A 99 -9.49 -0.87 -9.34
C ARG A 99 -8.39 -0.37 -10.25
N SER A 100 -8.49 0.88 -10.69
CA SER A 100 -7.39 1.53 -11.41
C SER A 100 -6.33 2.05 -10.43
N PRO A 101 -5.05 2.15 -10.81
CA PRO A 101 -4.04 2.76 -9.94
C PRO A 101 -4.37 4.21 -9.58
N ARG A 102 -5.01 4.96 -10.49
CA ARG A 102 -5.46 6.34 -10.24
C ARG A 102 -6.50 6.39 -9.13
N GLU A 103 -7.50 5.50 -9.18
CA GLU A 103 -8.54 5.41 -8.16
C GLU A 103 -7.96 5.08 -6.78
N LEU A 104 -6.98 4.16 -6.74
CA LEU A 104 -6.27 3.80 -5.51
C LEU A 104 -5.41 4.94 -4.93
N LEU A 105 -4.86 5.80 -5.79
CA LEU A 105 -4.10 6.97 -5.37
C LEU A 105 -5.01 8.08 -4.84
N SER A 106 -6.18 8.28 -5.46
CA SER A 106 -7.15 9.30 -5.06
C SER A 106 -7.95 8.95 -3.80
N ASP A 107 -8.26 7.67 -3.59
CA ASP A 107 -9.10 7.23 -2.47
C ASP A 107 -8.25 6.63 -1.35
N SER A 108 -8.21 7.33 -0.20
CA SER A 108 -7.48 6.88 0.98
C SER A 108 -8.10 5.67 1.68
N SER A 109 -9.36 5.34 1.39
CA SER A 109 -10.06 4.17 1.98
C SER A 109 -9.71 2.85 1.29
N LEU A 110 -9.14 2.91 0.09
CA LEU A 110 -8.77 1.73 -0.69
C LEU A 110 -7.37 1.26 -0.32
N PHE A 111 -7.26 -0.04 -0.04
CA PHE A 111 -5.99 -0.70 0.28
C PHE A 111 -5.77 -1.91 -0.62
N PRO A 112 -4.54 -2.13 -1.13
CA PRO A 112 -4.22 -3.34 -1.89
C PRO A 112 -4.49 -4.62 -1.09
N ASN A 113 -4.97 -5.65 -1.77
CA ASN A 113 -5.15 -6.98 -1.18
C ASN A 113 -3.82 -7.74 -1.12
N VAL A 114 -3.01 -7.40 -0.13
CA VAL A 114 -1.67 -7.99 0.05
C VAL A 114 -1.71 -9.52 0.11
N THR A 115 -2.71 -10.09 0.77
CA THR A 115 -2.89 -11.55 0.87
C THR A 115 -3.05 -12.18 -0.52
N TYR A 116 -3.85 -11.57 -1.39
CA TYR A 116 -3.98 -11.99 -2.78
C TYR A 116 -2.64 -11.93 -3.52
N TYR A 117 -1.91 -10.82 -3.43
CA TYR A 117 -0.62 -10.68 -4.12
C TYR A 117 0.40 -11.73 -3.66
N ILE A 118 0.52 -11.95 -2.35
CA ILE A 118 1.43 -12.96 -1.80
C ILE A 118 1.03 -14.36 -2.28
N THR A 119 -0.23 -14.76 -2.05
CA THR A 119 -0.67 -16.15 -2.27
C THR A 119 -0.91 -16.51 -3.73
N ARG A 120 -1.35 -15.56 -4.56
CA ARG A 120 -1.75 -15.80 -5.95
C ARG A 120 -0.75 -15.32 -6.99
N ALA A 121 0.05 -14.30 -6.70
CA ALA A 121 1.01 -13.75 -7.65
C ALA A 121 2.48 -14.11 -7.32
N ILE A 122 2.86 -14.09 -6.04
CA ILE A 122 4.27 -14.20 -5.64
C ILE A 122 4.67 -15.64 -5.29
N ILE A 123 3.90 -16.33 -4.44
CA ILE A 123 4.22 -17.70 -4.01
C ILE A 123 4.26 -18.68 -5.19
N PRO A 124 3.28 -18.71 -6.12
CA PRO A 124 3.27 -19.71 -7.19
C PRO A 124 4.54 -19.76 -8.05
N PRO A 125 5.07 -18.64 -8.61
CA PRO A 125 6.30 -18.70 -9.39
C PRO A 125 7.54 -19.06 -8.54
N LEU A 126 7.59 -18.64 -7.26
CA LEU A 126 8.68 -19.03 -6.37
C LEU A 126 8.65 -20.53 -6.06
N ASN A 127 7.48 -21.09 -5.74
CA ASN A 127 7.33 -22.52 -5.45
C ASN A 127 7.73 -23.40 -6.64
N ARG A 128 7.44 -22.98 -7.88
CA ARG A 128 7.90 -23.72 -9.09
C ARG A 128 9.42 -23.94 -9.09
N CYS A 129 10.19 -23.03 -8.52
CA CYS A 129 11.65 -23.17 -8.41
C CYS A 129 12.07 -23.85 -7.11
N PHE A 130 11.53 -23.42 -5.97
CA PHE A 130 12.04 -23.81 -4.64
C PHE A 130 11.49 -25.15 -4.13
N THR A 131 10.33 -25.59 -4.61
CA THR A 131 9.80 -26.91 -4.23
C THR A 131 10.69 -28.05 -4.75
N LEU A 132 11.43 -27.84 -5.85
CA LEU A 132 12.40 -28.80 -6.38
C LEU A 132 13.54 -29.12 -5.40
N ILE A 133 13.85 -28.20 -4.49
CA ILE A 133 14.88 -28.37 -3.45
C ILE A 133 14.26 -28.56 -2.05
N GLY A 134 12.99 -28.96 -1.98
CA GLY A 134 12.28 -29.23 -0.73
C GLY A 134 11.84 -27.98 0.06
N ALA A 135 11.86 -26.80 -0.54
CA ALA A 135 11.43 -25.55 0.10
C ALA A 135 10.02 -25.13 -0.35
N ASP A 136 9.06 -25.12 0.59
CA ASP A 136 7.69 -24.65 0.35
C ASP A 136 7.43 -23.27 0.99
N LEU A 137 7.15 -22.28 0.14
CA LEU A 137 6.86 -20.93 0.58
C LEU A 137 5.48 -20.78 1.22
N ASN A 138 4.52 -21.68 0.97
CA ASN A 138 3.24 -21.65 1.70
C ASN A 138 3.48 -21.91 3.19
N VAL A 139 4.30 -22.91 3.50
CA VAL A 139 4.71 -23.23 4.88
C VAL A 139 5.44 -22.03 5.50
N TRP A 140 6.38 -21.42 4.76
CA TRP A 140 7.09 -20.24 5.26
C TRP A 140 6.17 -19.05 5.56
N PHE A 141 5.19 -18.80 4.68
CA PHE A 141 4.23 -17.71 4.84
C PHE A 141 3.26 -17.98 6.00
N ASN A 142 2.75 -19.21 6.13
CA ASN A 142 1.81 -19.59 7.19
C ASN A 142 2.46 -19.57 8.58
N ASN A 143 3.74 -19.95 8.66
CA ASN A 143 4.53 -19.92 9.91
C ASN A 143 5.07 -18.52 10.25
N MET A 144 4.84 -17.52 9.40
CA MET A 144 5.25 -16.16 9.71
C MET A 144 4.44 -15.63 10.90
N PRO A 145 5.06 -14.98 11.90
CA PRO A 145 4.31 -14.29 12.94
C PRO A 145 3.42 -13.24 12.28
N ARG A 146 2.11 -13.46 12.33
CA ARG A 146 1.12 -12.46 11.91
C ARG A 146 1.12 -11.36 12.95
N LYS A 147 2.13 -10.47 12.89
CA LYS A 147 2.00 -9.17 13.53
C LYS A 147 0.75 -8.55 12.92
N GLN A 148 -0.25 -8.29 13.75
CA GLN A 148 -1.38 -7.48 13.31
C GLN A 148 -0.80 -6.11 12.98
N ILE A 149 -0.45 -5.90 11.72
CA ILE A 149 0.00 -4.60 11.24
C ILE A 149 -1.29 -3.81 11.03
N HIS A 150 -1.76 -3.24 12.13
CA HIS A 150 -2.85 -2.30 12.10
C HIS A 150 -2.29 -1.02 11.50
N PHE A 151 -2.77 -0.67 10.31
CA PHE A 151 -2.51 0.64 9.74
C PHE A 151 -3.05 1.68 10.72
N LEU A 152 -2.29 2.76 10.95
CA LEU A 152 -2.89 3.94 11.56
C LEU A 152 -4.07 4.33 10.67
N ASN A 153 -5.28 4.30 11.22
CA ASN A 153 -6.46 4.78 10.51
C ASN A 153 -6.21 6.25 10.17
N ASN A 154 -6.06 6.56 8.88
CA ASN A 154 -5.97 7.94 8.38
C ASN A 154 -7.34 8.63 8.39
N VAL A 155 -8.14 8.41 9.42
CA VAL A 155 -9.49 8.96 9.52
C VAL A 155 -9.53 9.91 10.70
N THR A 156 -9.53 11.20 10.38
CA THR A 156 -10.13 12.20 11.24
C THR A 156 -11.64 11.89 11.33
N PRO A 157 -12.25 11.97 12.52
CA PRO A 157 -13.66 11.59 12.73
C PRO A 157 -14.70 12.43 11.96
N ASP A 158 -14.28 13.41 11.16
CA ASP A 158 -15.17 14.38 10.48
C ASP A 158 -15.68 13.96 9.09
N SER A 159 -15.31 12.79 8.55
CA SER A 159 -15.88 12.33 7.28
C SER A 159 -17.26 11.70 7.48
N THR A 160 -18.27 12.54 7.65
CA THR A 160 -19.67 12.15 7.53
C THR A 160 -19.91 11.46 6.17
N ASN A 161 -20.59 10.30 6.21
CA ASN A 161 -21.22 9.61 5.06
C ASN A 161 -20.39 8.81 4.02
N LYS A 162 -19.14 8.39 4.26
CA LYS A 162 -18.53 7.35 3.41
C LYS A 162 -18.63 5.96 4.05
N LYS A 163 -19.35 5.04 3.38
CA LYS A 163 -19.49 3.63 3.76
C LYS A 163 -18.14 2.90 3.66
N GLY A 164 -17.30 3.02 4.69
CA GLY A 164 -16.02 2.32 4.80
C GLY A 164 -16.19 0.85 5.18
N ALA A 165 -15.16 0.04 4.93
CA ALA A 165 -15.07 -1.33 5.42
C ALA A 165 -15.21 -1.40 6.96
N ILE A 166 -15.66 -2.54 7.50
CA ILE A 166 -15.83 -2.77 8.95
C ILE A 166 -14.56 -2.41 9.77
N SER A 167 -13.36 -2.49 9.18
CA SER A 167 -12.09 -2.06 9.78
C SER A 167 -12.06 -0.58 10.18
N HIS A 168 -12.87 0.29 9.57
CA HIS A 168 -13.00 1.70 9.96
C HIS A 168 -13.66 1.87 11.34
N TYR A 169 -14.47 0.91 11.77
CA TYR A 169 -15.16 0.92 13.08
C TYR A 169 -14.34 0.23 14.17
N PHE A 170 -13.33 -0.55 13.81
CA PHE A 170 -12.34 -1.07 14.75
C PHE A 170 -11.21 -0.08 14.89
N ALA A 171 -11.33 0.84 15.86
CA ALA A 171 -10.24 1.70 16.30
C ALA A 171 -9.14 0.82 16.91
N THR A 172 -8.27 0.27 16.06
CA THR A 172 -7.01 -0.36 16.47
C THR A 172 -6.01 0.75 16.68
N THR A 173 -6.26 1.47 17.76
CA THR A 173 -5.45 2.55 18.25
C THR A 173 -4.12 1.93 18.71
N ASN A 174 -3.06 2.39 18.04
CA ASN A 174 -1.68 2.05 18.33
C ASN A 174 -1.02 3.31 18.88
N CYS A 175 -0.03 3.13 19.74
CA CYS A 175 0.80 4.21 20.21
C CYS A 175 1.53 4.85 19.03
N VAL A 176 1.34 6.15 18.84
CA VAL A 176 1.96 6.92 17.74
C VAL A 176 3.50 6.91 17.81
N ALA A 177 4.06 6.79 19.01
CA ALA A 177 5.50 6.74 19.25
C ALA A 177 6.10 5.33 19.01
N CYS A 178 5.58 4.29 19.66
CA CYS A 178 6.20 2.95 19.67
C CYS A 178 5.44 1.87 18.88
N ASN A 179 4.26 2.18 18.34
CA ASN A 179 3.35 1.26 17.63
C ASN A 179 2.84 0.05 18.45
N LYS A 180 2.98 0.06 19.79
CA LYS A 180 2.29 -0.91 20.68
C LYS A 180 0.80 -0.60 20.72
N LYS A 181 -0.05 -1.55 21.10
CA LYS A 181 -1.51 -1.32 21.24
C LYS A 181 -1.77 -0.22 22.29
N SER A 182 -2.62 0.75 21.98
CA SER A 182 -3.04 1.80 22.93
C SER A 182 -4.38 2.38 22.51
N GLN A 183 -5.35 2.49 23.43
CA GLN A 183 -6.66 3.11 23.15
C GLN A 183 -6.66 4.64 23.06
N GLN A 184 -5.60 5.29 23.55
CA GLN A 184 -5.54 6.74 23.77
C GLN A 184 -4.49 7.44 22.90
N GLY A 185 -4.03 6.81 21.81
CA GLY A 185 -2.99 7.35 20.93
C GLY A 185 -1.56 7.24 21.47
N LEU A 186 -1.35 7.23 22.80
CA LEU A 186 -0.08 6.87 23.45
C LEU A 186 -0.25 5.70 24.42
N CYS A 187 0.72 4.78 24.49
CA CYS A 187 0.70 3.73 25.51
C CYS A 187 1.16 4.28 26.87
N ALA A 188 0.84 3.58 27.96
CA ALA A 188 1.20 4.00 29.32
C ALA A 188 2.71 4.25 29.48
N GLU A 189 3.56 3.42 28.88
CA GLU A 189 5.02 3.62 28.90
C GLU A 189 5.42 4.96 28.28
N CYS A 190 4.97 5.25 27.05
CA CYS A 190 5.27 6.50 26.37
C CYS A 190 4.62 7.72 27.03
N SER A 191 3.49 7.53 27.72
CA SER A 191 2.85 8.59 28.50
C SER A 191 3.66 8.94 29.76
N ASN A 192 4.29 7.94 30.38
CA ASN A 192 5.09 8.12 31.60
C ASN A 192 6.51 8.67 31.32
N SER A 193 6.95 8.68 30.06
CA SER A 193 8.25 9.23 29.62
C SER A 193 8.08 10.39 28.64
N PRO A 194 7.51 11.55 29.06
CA PRO A 194 7.10 12.63 28.16
C PRO A 194 8.26 13.19 27.33
N GLN A 195 9.42 13.42 27.94
CA GLN A 195 10.58 13.99 27.26
C GLN A 195 11.07 13.11 26.11
N GLU A 196 11.27 11.82 26.36
CA GLU A 196 11.69 10.86 25.33
C GLU A 196 10.62 10.76 24.23
N THR A 197 9.35 10.64 24.60
CA THR A 197 8.24 10.54 23.65
C THR A 197 8.16 11.77 22.74
N VAL A 198 8.29 12.98 23.29
CA VAL A 198 8.30 14.22 22.49
C VAL A 198 9.45 14.20 21.48
N THR A 199 10.67 13.83 21.88
CA THR A 199 11.80 13.77 20.94
C THR A 199 11.59 12.76 19.82
N VAL A 200 11.01 11.60 20.12
CA VAL A 200 10.66 10.57 19.12
C VAL A 200 9.61 11.10 18.15
N LEU A 201 8.56 11.75 18.64
CA LEU A 201 7.48 12.30 17.83
C LEU A 201 7.95 13.48 16.97
N GLN A 202 8.74 14.41 17.53
CA GLN A 202 9.35 15.51 16.77
C GLN A 202 10.27 14.99 15.66
N ASN A 203 11.12 14.00 15.95
CA ASN A 203 11.98 13.41 14.93
C ASN A 203 11.15 12.72 13.84
N LYS A 204 10.03 12.07 14.20
CA LYS A 204 9.09 11.47 13.24
C LYS A 204 8.46 12.52 12.31
N ILE A 205 7.97 13.63 12.86
CA ILE A 205 7.43 14.77 12.09
C ILE A 205 8.51 15.31 11.14
N ARG A 206 9.71 15.59 11.66
CA ARG A 206 10.85 16.09 10.88
C ARG A 206 11.21 15.16 9.71
N LEU A 207 11.19 13.84 9.92
CA LEU A 207 11.47 12.86 8.86
C LEU A 207 10.40 12.89 7.76
N TRP A 208 9.13 13.03 8.13
CA TRP A 208 8.03 13.15 7.16
C TRP A 208 8.11 14.44 6.35
N GLU A 209 8.32 15.58 7.01
CA GLU A 209 8.49 16.88 6.35
C GLU A 209 9.68 16.87 5.39
N ARG A 210 10.84 16.39 5.87
CA ARG A 210 12.05 16.27 5.06
C ARG A 210 11.82 15.36 3.86
N SER A 211 11.22 14.19 4.04
CA SER A 211 10.93 13.28 2.94
C SER A 211 10.03 13.92 1.89
N PHE A 212 8.98 14.65 2.31
CA PHE A 212 8.12 15.36 1.38
C PHE A 212 8.88 16.47 0.63
N HIS A 213 9.67 17.28 1.33
CA HIS A 213 10.45 18.36 0.71
C HIS A 213 11.46 17.82 -0.31
N GLU A 214 12.16 16.73 0.01
CA GLU A 214 13.11 16.09 -0.92
C GLU A 214 12.40 15.57 -2.17
N ILE A 215 11.26 14.90 -2.02
CA ILE A 215 10.47 14.37 -3.15
C ILE A 215 9.87 15.52 -3.98
N SER A 216 9.36 16.57 -3.34
CA SER A 216 8.79 17.73 -4.02
C SER A 216 9.84 18.41 -4.90
N ARG A 217 11.07 18.59 -4.41
CA ARG A 217 12.16 19.16 -5.23
C ARG A 217 12.46 18.34 -6.48
N ILE A 218 12.36 17.00 -6.40
CA ILE A 218 12.52 16.12 -7.57
C ILE A 218 11.39 16.39 -8.57
N CYS A 219 10.15 16.52 -8.09
CA CYS A 219 9.00 16.86 -8.94
C CYS A 219 9.14 18.25 -9.57
N ASP A 220 9.56 19.26 -8.82
CA ASP A 220 9.77 20.63 -9.30
C ASP A 220 10.87 20.67 -10.37
N SER A 221 11.97 19.96 -10.14
CA SER A 221 13.06 19.82 -11.12
C SER A 221 12.60 19.10 -12.39
N CYS A 222 11.71 18.10 -12.28
CA CYS A 222 11.18 17.36 -13.42
C CYS A 222 10.17 18.18 -14.22
N ALA A 223 9.32 18.96 -13.54
CA ALA A 223 8.29 19.78 -14.17
C ALA A 223 8.86 21.07 -14.77
N GLY A 224 10.05 21.51 -14.34
CA GLY A 224 10.69 22.73 -14.80
C GLY A 224 10.04 24.01 -14.28
N HIS A 225 9.01 23.91 -13.44
CA HIS A 225 8.35 25.05 -12.83
C HIS A 225 7.77 24.68 -11.45
N PRO A 226 7.96 25.51 -10.41
CA PRO A 226 7.60 25.19 -9.03
C PRO A 226 6.10 25.39 -8.69
N THR A 227 5.25 25.75 -9.66
CA THR A 227 3.84 26.06 -9.40
C THR A 227 2.89 24.97 -9.90
N ASN A 228 2.14 24.40 -8.95
CA ASN A 228 0.79 23.84 -9.09
C ASN A 228 0.49 22.88 -10.26
N MET A 229 1.47 22.10 -10.74
CA MET A 229 1.19 21.01 -11.67
C MET A 229 0.88 19.71 -10.91
N GLN A 230 -0.38 19.26 -10.99
CA GLN A 230 -0.79 17.94 -10.52
C GLN A 230 -0.30 16.88 -11.51
N CYS A 231 0.91 16.37 -11.31
CA CYS A 231 1.44 15.25 -12.11
C CYS A 231 0.54 14.01 -11.98
N ILE A 232 0.14 13.43 -13.11
CA ILE A 232 -0.72 12.23 -13.18
C ILE A 232 -0.03 11.01 -13.85
N SER A 233 1.28 11.10 -14.07
CA SER A 233 2.04 10.06 -14.76
C SER A 233 2.20 8.82 -13.89
N LEU A 234 1.44 7.76 -14.21
CA LEU A 234 1.52 6.47 -13.51
C LEU A 234 2.84 5.73 -13.77
N ASP A 235 3.55 6.08 -14.84
CA ASP A 235 4.86 5.48 -15.15
C ASP A 235 5.98 6.10 -14.31
N CYS A 236 5.73 7.24 -13.66
CA CYS A 236 6.68 7.89 -12.78
C CYS A 236 6.71 7.21 -11.40
N PRO A 237 7.83 6.61 -10.96
CA PRO A 237 7.93 6.02 -9.63
C PRO A 237 7.78 7.07 -8.51
N VAL A 238 8.23 8.31 -8.77
CA VAL A 238 8.18 9.43 -7.82
C VAL A 238 6.73 9.79 -7.47
N LEU A 239 5.76 9.59 -8.38
CA LEU A 239 4.34 9.84 -8.11
C LEU A 239 3.85 9.05 -6.89
N TYR A 240 4.21 7.75 -6.81
CA TYR A 240 3.79 6.87 -5.72
C TYR A 240 4.48 7.25 -4.40
N HIS A 241 5.74 7.66 -4.46
CA HIS A 241 6.46 8.18 -3.31
C HIS A 241 5.87 9.49 -2.79
N LEU A 242 5.51 10.41 -3.69
CA LEU A 242 4.85 11.67 -3.37
C LEU A 242 3.48 11.44 -2.74
N ALA A 243 2.67 10.54 -3.31
CA ALA A 243 1.37 10.19 -2.75
C ALA A 243 1.49 9.61 -1.33
N LYS A 244 2.51 8.80 -1.07
CA LYS A 244 2.81 8.31 0.27
C LYS A 244 3.27 9.43 1.21
N ALA A 245 4.20 10.28 0.77
CA ALA A 245 4.68 11.40 1.58
C ALA A 245 3.55 12.38 1.94
N ASN A 246 2.61 12.63 1.03
CA ASN A 246 1.40 13.40 1.31
C ASN A 246 0.52 12.75 2.39
N LYS A 247 0.34 11.43 2.35
CA LYS A 247 -0.39 10.70 3.41
C LYS A 247 0.34 10.79 4.75
N ASP A 248 1.67 10.70 4.75
CA ASP A 248 2.49 10.84 5.97
C ASP A 248 2.40 12.28 6.53
N LEU A 249 2.40 13.31 5.68
CA LEU A 249 2.17 14.70 6.10
C LEU A 249 0.79 14.91 6.74
N GLN A 250 -0.26 14.31 6.18
CA GLN A 250 -1.61 14.38 6.76
C GLN A 250 -1.67 13.78 8.17
N GLN A 251 -0.77 12.86 8.53
CA GLN A 251 -0.70 12.31 9.88
C GLN A 251 -0.08 13.28 10.90
N ILE A 252 0.68 14.30 10.48
CA ILE A 252 1.33 15.26 11.39
C ILE A 252 0.31 15.97 12.27
N THR A 253 -0.84 16.36 11.73
CA THR A 253 -1.91 17.04 12.48
C THR A 253 -2.39 16.17 13.65
N TYR A 254 -2.62 14.89 13.39
CA TYR A 254 -2.97 13.90 14.41
C TYR A 254 -1.85 13.72 15.45
N VAL A 255 -0.58 13.62 15.02
CA VAL A 255 0.55 13.51 15.96
C VAL A 255 0.63 14.74 16.87
N LYS A 256 0.49 15.95 16.32
CA LYS A 256 0.48 17.19 17.11
C LYS A 256 -0.66 17.21 18.13
N GLN A 257 -1.87 16.83 17.71
CA GLN A 257 -3.04 16.75 18.60
C GLN A 257 -2.86 15.73 19.73
N VAL A 258 -2.31 14.55 19.44
CA VAL A 258 -2.04 13.54 20.48
C VAL A 258 -0.95 14.03 21.43
N THR A 259 0.04 14.76 20.93
CA THR A 259 1.11 15.28 21.78
C THR A 259 0.59 16.36 22.74
N SER A 260 -0.23 17.30 22.25
CA SER A 260 -0.79 18.36 23.08
C SER A 260 -1.77 17.82 24.13
N THR A 261 -2.63 16.86 23.75
CA THR A 261 -3.65 16.30 24.66
C THR A 261 -3.08 15.32 25.68
N ALA A 262 -2.11 14.49 25.31
CA ALA A 262 -1.60 13.44 26.19
C ALA A 262 -0.41 13.88 27.05
N LEU A 263 0.37 14.86 26.60
CA LEU A 263 1.59 15.30 27.29
C LEU A 263 1.51 16.75 27.80
N ASN A 264 0.43 17.49 27.52
CA ASN A 264 0.27 18.92 27.86
C ASN A 264 1.45 19.80 27.37
N ILE A 265 2.04 19.47 26.22
CA ILE A 265 3.15 20.19 25.59
C ILE A 265 2.72 20.66 24.20
N GLU A 266 2.86 21.95 23.90
CA GLU A 266 2.64 22.50 22.55
C GLU A 266 3.87 22.27 21.64
N LEU A 267 3.62 21.80 20.41
CA LEU A 267 4.61 21.47 19.37
C LEU A 267 4.48 22.31 18.10
#